data_AF-A0A2Z6R9H4-F1
#
_entry.id   AF-A0A2Z6R9H4-F1
#
_cell.length_a   1.000
_cell.length_b   1.000
_cell.length_c   1.000
_cell.angle_alpha   90.00
_cell.angle_beta   90.00
_cell.angle_gamma   90.00
#
_symmetry.space_group_name_H-M   'P 1'
#
loop_
_entity.id
_entity.type
_entity.pdbx_description
1 polymer ?
#
loop_
_entity_poly.entity_id
_entity_poly.type
_entity_poly.pdbx_seq_one_letter_code
_entity_poly.pdbx_strand_id
1 'polypeptide(L)' 'MEERTRPKIDIADDEFVSRPLIVDLLKKILQYYYLICGDHGTEKTTLTRIASNEVGCDVIYVDIVDIPTNLNQLDEAFE' A
#
# COMPACT_ATOMS: atom_id res chain seq x y z
N MET A 1 -0.24 -3.39 -19.91
CA MET A 1 0.32 -2.02 -20.01
C MET A 1 -0.55 -1.17 -19.11
N GLU A 2 -0.12 -0.92 -17.86
CA GLU A 2 -0.87 -0.04 -16.96
C GLU A 2 -0.75 1.39 -17.48
N GLU A 3 -1.87 1.95 -17.93
CA GLU A 3 -1.96 3.37 -18.18
C GLU A 3 -1.93 4.04 -16.80
N ARG A 4 -0.82 4.72 -16.48
CA ARG A 4 -0.73 5.55 -15.27
C ARG A 4 -1.66 6.75 -15.45
N THR A 5 -2.95 6.53 -15.29
CA THR A 5 -3.93 7.62 -15.21
C THR A 5 -3.64 8.32 -13.90
N ARG A 6 -3.09 9.55 -13.95
CA ARG A 6 -3.12 10.42 -12.78
C ARG A 6 -4.59 10.51 -12.35
N PRO A 7 -4.93 10.25 -11.08
CA PRO A 7 -6.29 10.48 -10.61
C PRO A 7 -6.71 11.88 -11.04
N LYS A 8 -7.92 12.04 -11.58
CA LYS A 8 -8.53 13.38 -11.63
C LYS A 8 -8.76 13.78 -10.18
N ILE A 9 -7.86 14.58 -9.65
CA ILE A 9 -7.92 15.07 -8.28
C ILE A 9 -8.99 16.17 -8.29
N ASP A 10 -10.20 15.80 -7.91
CA ASP A 10 -11.29 16.75 -7.58
C ASP A 10 -11.32 16.97 -6.05
N ILE A 11 -10.13 16.94 -5.45
CA ILE A 11 -9.87 17.02 -4.01
C ILE A 11 -9.12 18.33 -3.79
N ALA A 12 -9.54 19.09 -2.79
CA ALA A 12 -8.93 20.38 -2.49
C ALA A 12 -7.46 20.18 -2.03
N ASP A 13 -6.58 21.14 -2.34
CA ASP A 13 -5.14 21.04 -2.05
C ASP A 13 -4.86 20.83 -0.55
N ASP A 14 -5.75 21.28 0.33
CA ASP A 14 -5.70 21.11 1.79
C ASP A 14 -6.09 19.72 2.28
N GLU A 15 -6.80 18.95 1.46
CA GLU A 15 -7.10 17.53 1.71
C GLU A 15 -5.97 16.61 1.19
N PHE A 16 -5.01 17.15 0.45
CA PHE A 16 -3.88 16.38 -0.07
C PHE A 16 -2.82 16.14 1.00
N VAL A 17 -2.69 14.87 1.41
CA VAL A 17 -1.60 14.46 2.31
C VAL A 17 -0.32 14.23 1.52
N SER A 18 0.76 14.90 1.94
CA SER A 18 2.05 14.74 1.28
C SER A 18 2.59 13.31 1.43
N ARG A 19 3.19 12.77 0.37
CA ARG A 19 3.78 11.43 0.36
C ARG A 19 4.89 11.24 1.39
N PRO A 20 5.80 12.21 1.62
CA PRO A 20 6.79 12.10 2.70
C PRO A 20 6.16 11.88 4.07
N LEU A 21 5.04 12.57 4.35
CA LEU A 21 4.32 12.40 5.62
C LEU A 21 3.74 10.99 5.76
N ILE A 22 3.18 10.43 4.69
CA ILE A 22 2.71 9.03 4.67
C ILE A 22 3.87 8.06 4.92
N VAL A 23 5.02 8.25 4.27
CA VAL A 23 6.21 7.40 4.47
C VAL A 23 6.66 7.45 5.94
N ASP A 24 6.72 8.63 6.55
CA ASP A 24 7.11 8.76 7.96
C ASP A 24 6.10 8.12 8.92
N LEU A 25 4.81 8.09 8.58
CA LEU A 25 3.81 7.33 9.32
C LEU A 25 4.03 5.82 9.15
N LEU A 26 4.26 5.36 7.91
CA LEU A 26 4.51 3.96 7.60
C LEU A 26 5.72 3.43 8.38
N LYS A 27 6.84 4.15 8.40
CA LYS A 27 8.04 3.79 9.19
C LYS A 27 7.73 3.47 10.66
N LYS A 28 6.79 4.21 11.26
CA LYS A 28 6.43 4.01 12.68
C LYS A 28 5.61 2.75 12.92
N ILE A 29 4.87 2.29 11.92
CA ILE A 29 3.97 1.13 12.04
C ILE A 29 4.59 -0.18 11.49
N LEU A 30 5.72 -0.14 10.79
CA LEU A 30 6.35 -1.34 10.21
C LEU A 30 6.80 -2.43 11.21
N GLN A 31 6.64 -2.23 12.52
CA GLN A 31 7.00 -3.20 13.55
C GLN A 31 5.95 -4.30 13.78
N TYR A 32 4.71 -4.11 13.31
CA TYR A 32 3.60 -5.06 13.50
C TYR A 32 2.88 -5.36 12.18
N TYR A 33 1.93 -6.29 12.23
CA TYR A 33 1.06 -6.61 11.10
C TYR A 33 0.00 -5.53 10.93
N TYR A 34 0.03 -4.84 9.78
CA TYR A 34 -0.95 -3.81 9.41
C TYR A 34 -1.51 -4.07 8.02
N LEU A 35 -2.79 -3.72 7.84
CA LEU A 35 -3.46 -3.73 6.54
C LEU A 35 -3.50 -2.30 5.98
N ILE A 36 -2.93 -2.10 4.78
CA ILE A 36 -2.92 -0.82 4.08
C ILE A 36 -3.92 -0.88 2.93
N CYS A 37 -5.05 -0.17 3.08
CA CYS A 37 -6.14 -0.14 2.09
C CYS A 37 -6.15 1.17 1.29
N GLY A 38 -6.78 1.15 0.12
CA GLY A 38 -7.08 2.32 -0.68
C GLY A 38 -7.19 1.99 -2.16
N ASP A 39 -7.63 2.94 -2.98
CA ASP A 39 -7.95 2.71 -4.39
C ASP A 39 -6.76 2.26 -5.22
N HIS A 40 -7.01 1.50 -6.28
CA HIS A 40 -5.95 1.11 -7.22
C HIS A 40 -5.25 2.37 -7.79
N GLY A 41 -3.93 2.29 -7.99
CA GLY A 41 -3.13 3.42 -8.49
C GLY A 41 -2.74 4.49 -7.46
N THR A 42 -3.12 4.36 -6.18
CA THR A 42 -2.70 5.29 -5.10
C THR A 42 -1.28 5.04 -4.57
N GLU A 43 -0.52 4.15 -5.22
CA GLU A 43 0.89 3.87 -4.93
C GLU A 43 1.20 3.31 -3.52
N LYS A 44 0.20 2.71 -2.87
CA LYS A 44 0.33 2.06 -1.54
C LYS A 44 1.55 1.15 -1.45
N THR A 45 1.72 0.24 -2.41
CA THR A 45 2.84 -0.70 -2.47
C THR A 45 4.18 0.04 -2.57
N THR A 46 4.25 1.10 -3.38
CA THR A 46 5.46 1.91 -3.57
C THR A 46 5.85 2.62 -2.27
N LEU A 47 4.91 3.29 -1.61
CA LEU A 47 5.18 4.04 -0.36
C LEU A 47 5.61 3.10 0.77
N THR A 48 4.96 1.92 0.87
CA THR A 48 5.32 0.89 1.85
C THR A 48 6.73 0.37 1.59
N ARG A 49 7.07 0.10 0.32
CA ARG A 49 8.42 -0.35 -0.03
C ARG A 49 9.51 0.67 0.29
N ILE A 50 9.24 1.95 0.05
CA ILE A 50 10.16 3.04 0.41
C ILE A 50 10.37 3.06 1.93
N ALA A 51 9.30 3.05 2.72
CA ALA A 51 9.39 3.04 4.17
C ALA A 51 10.18 1.82 4.70
N SER A 52 9.91 0.62 4.18
CA SER A 52 10.62 -0.61 4.58
C SER A 52 12.12 -0.55 4.28
N ASN A 53 12.48 -0.05 3.10
CA ASN A 53 13.88 0.12 2.71
C ASN A 53 14.60 1.15 3.59
N GLU A 54 13.94 2.25 3.94
CA GLU A 54 14.52 3.30 4.79
C GLU A 54 14.69 2.87 6.26
N VAL A 55 13.79 2.02 6.76
CA VAL A 55 13.94 1.40 8.10
C VAL A 55 14.99 0.28 8.10
N GLY A 56 15.22 -0.35 6.95
CA GLY A 56 16.10 -1.51 6.84
C GLY A 56 15.42 -2.82 7.27
N CYS A 57 14.10 -2.94 7.05
CA CYS A 57 13.38 -4.18 7.32
C CYS A 57 13.63 -5.21 6.22
N ASP A 58 13.91 -6.45 6.61
CA ASP A 58 13.83 -7.59 5.70
C ASP A 58 12.36 -7.87 5.39
N VAL A 59 11.99 -7.77 4.12
CA VAL A 59 10.60 -7.84 3.66
C VAL A 59 10.44 -8.87 2.53
N ILE A 60 9.38 -9.67 2.62
CA ILE A 60 8.97 -10.59 1.56
C ILE A 60 7.76 -9.95 0.87
N TYR A 61 7.88 -9.67 -0.42
CA TYR A 61 6.77 -9.20 -1.24
C TYR A 61 6.08 -10.38 -1.89
N VAL A 62 4.82 -10.60 -1.51
CA VAL A 62 3.95 -11.60 -2.12
C VAL A 62 2.93 -10.84 -2.97
N ASP A 63 3.00 -11.03 -4.28
CA ASP A 63 2.00 -10.50 -5.20
C ASP A 63 0.89 -11.56 -5.39
N ILE A 64 -0.29 -11.27 -4.85
CA ILE A 64 -1.42 -12.18 -4.92
C ILE A 64 -2.32 -11.68 -6.05
N VAL A 65 -2.20 -12.33 -7.20
CA VAL A 65 -2.86 -11.93 -8.45
C VAL A 65 -4.34 -12.38 -8.49
N ASP A 66 -4.67 -13.46 -7.77
CA ASP A 66 -6.02 -14.02 -7.67
C ASP A 66 -6.53 -13.94 -6.24
N ILE A 67 -6.64 -12.74 -5.67
CA ILE A 67 -7.33 -12.57 -4.38
C ILE A 67 -8.83 -12.72 -4.66
N PRO A 68 -9.50 -13.72 -4.07
CA PRO A 68 -10.95 -13.78 -4.14
C PRO A 68 -11.54 -12.47 -3.62
N THR A 69 -12.54 -11.92 -4.32
CA THR A 69 -13.23 -10.69 -3.91
C THR A 69 -13.81 -10.79 -2.49
N ASN A 70 -13.87 -12.01 -1.94
CA ASN A 70 -14.19 -12.34 -0.58
C ASN A 70 -12.93 -12.73 0.21
N LEU A 71 -12.57 -11.92 1.21
CA LEU A 71 -11.44 -12.17 2.12
C LEU A 71 -11.57 -13.49 2.92
N ASN A 72 -12.77 -14.06 3.06
CA ASN A 72 -12.95 -15.35 3.73
C ASN A 72 -12.34 -16.52 2.95
N GLN A 73 -12.10 -16.35 1.65
CA GLN A 73 -11.44 -17.35 0.81
C GLN A 73 -9.91 -17.19 0.81
N LEU A 74 -9.38 -16.17 1.50
CA LEU A 74 -7.94 -15.97 1.65
C LEU A 74 -7.34 -17.05 2.55
N ASP A 75 -8.03 -17.47 3.61
CA ASP A 75 -7.58 -18.56 4.49
C ASP A 75 -7.43 -19.89 3.72
N GLU A 76 -8.33 -20.18 2.78
CA GLU A 76 -8.27 -21.40 1.94
C GLU A 76 -7.05 -21.42 1.01
N ALA A 77 -6.48 -20.28 0.66
CA ALA A 77 -5.33 -20.20 -0.26
C ALA A 77 -3.98 -20.51 0.44
N PHE A 78 -3.96 -20.58 1.77
CA PHE A 78 -2.76 -20.79 2.57
C PHE A 78 -2.79 -22.10 3.40
N GLU A 79 -3.78 -22.98 3.20
CA GLU A 79 -3.77 -24.40 3.62
C GLU A 79 -3.18 -25.33 2.54
#